data_AF-A0A2N2F3V5-F1
#
_entry.id   AF-A0A2N2F3V5-F1
#
_cell.length_a   1.000
_cell.length_b   1.000
_cell.length_c   1.000
_cell.angle_alpha   90.00
_cell.angle_beta   90.00
_cell.angle_gamma   90.00
#
_symmetry.space_group_name_H-M   'P 1'
#
loop_
_entity.id
_entity.type
_entity.pdbx_description
1 polymer ?
#
loop_
_entity_poly.entity_id
_entity_poly.type
_entity_poly.pdbx_seq_one_letter_code
_entity_poly.pdbx_strand_id
1 'polypeptide(L)'
;MGILDFLFGSKIQTTSFLELHRKIVDLRASNLYPYTYNLPQAIQFPSDFWDDLINIYKKTYKDGLERAFSVFWADGEVVLTEVNTGSDKMVKSGGSIQVKYSHHPTKNDYARKELYLDGKLLKRKDVYHKNVPKTLEVQYLFNIHTHPKHEREDGSVYYNFFSAQDIKALLSSKAIMTGLVTDKLWLLIRTDQTPSSVDDLTDTQVTPDYVENTLKIGLYKADFNKKAFRFSLLKK
;
A
#
# COMPACT_ATOMS: atom_id res chain seq x y z
N MET A 1 -5.91 2.80 -31.97
CA MET A 1 -6.72 1.73 -31.34
C MET A 1 -8.09 1.75 -31.96
N GLY A 2 -8.59 0.59 -32.38
CA GLY A 2 -9.88 0.49 -33.07
C GLY A 2 -11.04 0.32 -32.09
N ILE A 3 -12.24 0.72 -32.51
CA ILE A 3 -13.52 0.58 -31.78
C ILE A 3 -13.80 -0.90 -31.41
N LEU A 4 -13.16 -1.85 -32.09
CA LEU A 4 -13.27 -3.28 -31.83
C LEU A 4 -12.48 -3.75 -30.59
N ASP A 5 -11.41 -3.06 -30.16
CA ASP A 5 -10.68 -3.40 -28.92
C ASP A 5 -11.49 -3.05 -27.66
N PHE A 6 -12.44 -2.12 -27.78
CA PHE A 6 -13.35 -1.73 -26.71
C PHE A 6 -14.48 -2.77 -26.48
N LEU A 7 -14.87 -3.51 -27.52
CA LEU A 7 -15.96 -4.49 -27.49
C LEU A 7 -15.51 -5.91 -27.11
N PHE A 8 -14.24 -6.26 -27.36
CA PHE A 8 -13.66 -7.56 -26.99
C PHE A 8 -12.58 -7.41 -25.91
N GLY A 9 -12.93 -6.67 -24.86
CA GLY A 9 -12.00 -6.22 -23.82
C GLY A 9 -11.03 -7.29 -23.37
N SER A 10 -9.74 -7.06 -23.61
CA SER A 10 -8.68 -7.78 -22.92
C SER A 10 -8.92 -7.58 -21.42
N LYS A 11 -9.50 -8.59 -20.77
CA LYS A 11 -9.97 -8.51 -19.39
C LYS A 11 -8.74 -8.28 -18.50
N ILE A 12 -8.51 -7.03 -18.09
CA ILE A 12 -7.35 -6.66 -17.27
C ILE A 12 -7.36 -7.56 -16.04
N GLN A 13 -6.31 -8.38 -15.91
CA GLN A 13 -6.23 -9.35 -14.83
C GLN A 13 -6.09 -8.58 -13.51
N THR A 14 -7.13 -8.67 -12.68
CA THR A 14 -7.19 -8.00 -11.38
C THR A 14 -6.84 -9.02 -10.30
N THR A 15 -5.86 -8.70 -9.46
CA THR A 15 -5.52 -9.46 -8.25
C THR A 15 -6.09 -8.73 -7.04
N SER A 16 -6.70 -9.46 -6.11
CA SER A 16 -7.13 -8.85 -4.85
C SER A 16 -5.92 -8.51 -3.98
N PHE A 17 -6.01 -7.49 -3.14
CA PHE A 17 -4.96 -7.21 -2.17
C PHE A 17 -4.72 -8.39 -1.21
N LEU A 18 -5.76 -9.19 -0.94
CA LEU A 18 -5.66 -10.43 -0.19
C LEU A 18 -4.71 -11.44 -0.87
N GLU A 19 -4.79 -11.62 -2.18
CA GLU A 19 -3.87 -12.52 -2.88
C GLU A 19 -2.47 -11.93 -2.97
N LEU A 20 -2.37 -10.61 -3.17
CA LEU A 20 -1.09 -9.92 -3.27
C LEU A 20 -0.29 -9.98 -1.96
N HIS A 21 -0.91 -9.73 -0.80
CA HIS A 21 -0.15 -9.70 0.46
C HIS A 21 0.44 -11.07 0.79
N ARG A 22 -0.29 -12.18 0.56
CA ARG A 22 0.22 -13.54 0.77
C ARG A 22 1.49 -13.78 -0.05
N LYS A 23 1.45 -13.44 -1.34
CA LYS A 23 2.62 -13.52 -2.22
C LYS A 23 3.79 -12.68 -1.70
N ILE A 24 3.54 -11.45 -1.26
CA ILE A 24 4.58 -10.56 -0.72
C ILE A 24 5.21 -11.14 0.56
N VAL A 25 4.38 -11.72 1.45
CA VAL A 25 4.84 -12.33 2.69
C VAL A 25 5.70 -13.55 2.41
N ASP A 26 5.26 -14.44 1.52
CA ASP A 26 6.00 -15.65 1.13
C ASP A 26 7.34 -15.32 0.48
N LEU A 27 7.34 -14.32 -0.42
CA LEU A 27 8.55 -13.82 -1.07
C LEU A 27 9.52 -13.22 -0.05
N ARG A 28 9.02 -12.43 0.91
CA ARG A 28 9.86 -11.86 1.97
C ARG A 28 10.46 -12.93 2.87
N ALA A 29 9.67 -13.93 3.27
CA ALA A 29 10.14 -15.06 4.08
C ALA A 29 11.26 -15.83 3.36
N SER A 30 11.18 -15.91 2.03
CA SER A 30 12.18 -16.56 1.17
C SER A 30 13.33 -15.63 0.76
N ASN A 31 13.33 -14.35 1.16
CA ASN A 31 14.26 -13.32 0.70
C ASN A 31 14.33 -13.20 -0.84
N LEU A 32 13.18 -13.31 -1.50
CA LEU A 32 13.02 -13.22 -2.95
C LEU A 32 12.20 -11.99 -3.34
N TYR A 33 12.35 -11.57 -4.60
CA TYR A 33 11.53 -10.55 -5.23
C TYR A 33 10.66 -11.17 -6.33
N PRO A 34 9.47 -10.62 -6.62
CA PRO A 34 8.63 -11.13 -7.70
C PRO A 34 9.28 -10.87 -9.06
N TYR A 35 9.12 -11.81 -9.99
CA TYR A 35 9.47 -11.57 -11.39
C TYR A 35 8.62 -10.46 -11.99
N THR A 36 9.21 -9.60 -12.82
CA THR A 36 8.50 -8.47 -13.47
C THR A 36 7.24 -8.87 -14.24
N TYR A 37 7.23 -10.06 -14.85
CA TYR A 37 6.09 -10.61 -15.60
C TYR A 37 5.01 -11.25 -14.71
N ASN A 38 5.34 -11.56 -13.45
CA ASN A 38 4.39 -12.08 -12.45
C ASN A 38 3.64 -10.97 -11.70
N LEU A 39 4.03 -9.71 -11.93
CA LEU A 39 3.34 -8.56 -11.34
C LEU A 39 1.92 -8.44 -11.87
N PRO A 40 0.92 -8.21 -11.00
CA PRO A 40 -0.47 -8.08 -11.42
C PRO A 40 -0.66 -6.88 -12.35
N GLN A 41 -1.60 -6.97 -13.29
CA GLN A 41 -1.94 -5.82 -14.15
C GLN A 41 -2.76 -4.78 -13.38
N ALA A 42 -3.65 -5.24 -12.49
CA ALA A 42 -4.41 -4.39 -11.58
C ALA A 42 -4.52 -5.01 -10.19
N ILE A 43 -4.60 -4.16 -9.17
CA ILE A 43 -4.76 -4.54 -7.77
C ILE A 43 -6.08 -3.94 -7.25
N GLN A 44 -6.92 -4.78 -6.64
CA GLN A 44 -8.14 -4.36 -5.97
C GLN A 44 -7.92 -4.31 -4.46
N PHE A 45 -7.93 -3.10 -3.90
CA PHE A 45 -7.93 -2.88 -2.46
C PHE A 45 -9.35 -3.02 -1.87
N PRO A 46 -9.47 -3.44 -0.59
CA PRO A 46 -10.75 -3.47 0.10
C PRO A 46 -11.25 -2.04 0.37
N SER A 47 -12.56 -1.87 0.58
CA SER A 47 -13.17 -0.55 0.74
C SER A 47 -12.69 0.18 2.00
N ASP A 48 -12.53 -0.54 3.10
CA ASP A 48 -12.08 0.01 4.38
C ASP A 48 -10.65 0.56 4.32
N PHE A 49 -9.77 -0.07 3.51
CA PHE A 49 -8.45 0.48 3.21
C PHE A 49 -8.57 1.88 2.58
N TRP A 50 -9.50 2.09 1.65
CA TRP A 50 -9.70 3.39 1.03
C TRP A 50 -10.23 4.42 2.01
N ASP A 51 -11.17 4.05 2.88
CA ASP A 51 -11.71 4.96 3.90
C ASP A 51 -10.59 5.48 4.80
N ASP A 52 -9.72 4.57 5.30
CA ASP A 52 -8.57 4.92 6.13
C ASP A 52 -7.56 5.80 5.36
N LEU A 53 -7.23 5.43 4.12
CA LEU A 53 -6.29 6.17 3.27
C LEU A 53 -6.77 7.59 2.94
N ILE A 54 -8.05 7.72 2.57
CA ILE A 54 -8.68 9.02 2.25
C ILE A 54 -8.72 9.92 3.49
N ASN A 55 -8.97 9.34 4.67
CA ASN A 55 -8.93 10.10 5.91
C ASN A 55 -7.53 10.66 6.21
N ILE A 56 -6.48 9.88 5.97
CA ILE A 56 -5.09 10.34 6.11
C ILE A 56 -4.79 11.43 5.08
N TYR A 57 -5.14 11.21 3.80
CA TYR A 57 -4.99 12.20 2.74
C TYR A 57 -5.66 13.54 3.11
N LYS A 58 -6.91 13.52 3.57
CA LYS A 58 -7.66 14.72 3.97
C LYS A 58 -6.96 15.51 5.08
N LYS A 59 -6.30 14.82 6.02
CA LYS A 59 -5.50 15.47 7.07
C LYS A 59 -4.30 16.19 6.45
N THR A 60 -3.50 15.50 5.62
CA THR A 60 -2.35 16.11 4.92
C THR A 60 -2.76 17.25 4.00
N TYR A 61 -3.88 17.11 3.31
CA TYR A 61 -4.44 18.18 2.48
C TYR A 61 -4.79 19.43 3.30
N LYS A 62 -5.29 19.24 4.53
CA LYS A 62 -5.77 20.33 5.39
C LYS A 62 -4.62 21.10 6.05
N ASP A 63 -3.59 20.41 6.55
CA ASP A 63 -2.53 21.04 7.34
C ASP A 63 -1.16 21.09 6.64
N GLY A 64 -1.03 20.45 5.48
CA GLY A 64 0.23 20.42 4.72
C GLY A 64 1.32 19.56 5.37
N LEU A 65 1.00 18.77 6.39
CA LEU A 65 1.97 17.93 7.08
C LEU A 65 2.08 16.54 6.42
N GLU A 66 3.28 16.17 6.02
CA GLU A 66 3.61 14.82 5.58
C GLU A 66 3.38 13.81 6.70
N ARG A 67 2.89 12.63 6.32
CA ARG A 67 2.58 11.55 7.25
C ARG A 67 3.12 10.25 6.70
N ALA A 68 3.76 9.47 7.56
CA ALA A 68 4.15 8.11 7.25
C ALA A 68 3.30 7.13 8.06
N PHE A 69 2.92 6.02 7.44
CA PHE A 69 2.13 4.97 8.07
C PHE A 69 2.54 3.59 7.54
N SER A 70 2.45 2.62 8.43
CA SER A 70 2.69 1.21 8.13
C SER A 70 1.36 0.55 7.80
N VAL A 71 1.36 -0.30 6.77
CA VAL A 71 0.24 -1.15 6.40
C VAL A 71 0.48 -2.53 6.99
N PHE A 72 -0.49 -3.04 7.72
CA PHE A 72 -0.48 -4.37 8.34
C PHE A 72 -1.66 -5.20 7.84
N TRP A 73 -1.45 -6.51 7.80
CA TRP A 73 -2.50 -7.51 7.75
C TRP A 73 -2.79 -7.99 9.18
N ALA A 74 -4.02 -7.83 9.65
CA ALA A 74 -4.47 -8.27 10.97
C ALA A 74 -5.72 -9.16 10.83
N ASP A 75 -5.45 -10.45 10.62
CA ASP A 75 -6.44 -11.52 10.61
C ASP A 75 -7.68 -11.26 9.73
N GLY A 76 -7.47 -11.03 8.44
CA GLY A 76 -8.57 -10.75 7.50
C GLY A 76 -8.81 -9.27 7.22
N GLU A 77 -8.10 -8.36 7.91
CA GLU A 77 -8.28 -6.91 7.77
C GLU A 77 -6.96 -6.20 7.48
N VAL A 78 -7.04 -5.14 6.68
CA VAL A 78 -5.92 -4.22 6.46
C VAL A 78 -6.00 -3.11 7.49
N VAL A 79 -4.85 -2.82 8.12
CA VAL A 79 -4.74 -1.85 9.21
C VAL A 79 -3.63 -0.87 8.88
N LEU A 80 -3.94 0.42 8.94
CA LEU A 80 -2.96 1.49 8.77
C LEU A 80 -2.60 2.03 10.16
N THR A 81 -1.32 2.07 10.48
CA THR A 81 -0.82 2.61 11.75
C THR A 81 0.15 3.74 11.47
N GLU A 82 0.02 4.85 12.17
CA GLU A 82 1.00 5.93 12.05
C GLU A 82 2.40 5.42 12.41
N VAL A 83 3.38 5.85 11.61
CA VAL A 83 4.78 5.61 11.91
C VAL A 83 5.19 6.64 12.95
N ASN A 84 5.42 6.20 14.19
CA ASN A 84 6.09 7.04 15.17
C ASN A 84 7.56 7.15 14.72
N THR A 85 7.98 8.34 14.32
CA THR A 85 9.33 8.62 13.84
C THR A 85 10.37 8.22 14.88
N GLY A 86 11.04 7.08 14.64
CA GLY A 86 12.42 6.90 15.05
C GLY A 86 13.32 7.50 13.96
N SER A 87 14.49 7.99 14.35
CA SER A 87 15.43 8.78 13.54
C SER A 87 15.72 8.23 12.13
N ASP A 88 16.38 9.03 11.29
CA ASP A 88 16.77 8.78 9.88
C ASP A 88 17.41 7.41 9.56
N LYS A 89 17.77 6.63 10.57
CA LYS A 89 18.37 5.28 10.45
C LYS A 89 17.46 4.14 10.93
N MET A 90 16.31 4.44 11.56
CA MET A 90 15.43 3.43 12.16
C MET A 90 14.01 3.97 12.36
N VAL A 91 13.10 3.55 11.48
CA VAL A 91 11.66 3.74 11.67
C VAL A 91 11.11 2.65 12.60
N LYS A 92 10.65 3.02 13.81
CA LYS A 92 9.92 2.10 14.71
C LYS A 92 8.42 2.32 14.52
N SER A 93 7.73 1.39 13.87
CA SER A 93 6.26 1.36 13.88
C SER A 93 5.79 1.22 15.33
N GLY A 94 5.27 2.30 15.92
CA GLY A 94 5.01 2.38 17.36
C GLY A 94 3.66 1.83 17.79
N GLY A 95 2.77 1.52 16.84
CA GLY A 95 1.42 1.05 17.13
C GLY A 95 1.37 -0.41 17.61
N SER A 96 0.77 -0.67 18.77
CA SER A 96 0.41 -2.03 19.22
C SER A 96 -0.91 -2.44 18.56
N ILE A 97 -0.84 -3.34 17.57
CA ILE A 97 -2.01 -3.97 16.96
C ILE A 97 -2.41 -5.19 17.79
N GLN A 98 -3.66 -5.27 18.20
CA GLN A 98 -4.20 -6.44 18.91
C GLN A 98 -5.49 -6.90 18.25
N VAL A 99 -5.59 -8.20 17.98
CA VAL A 99 -6.83 -8.85 17.53
C VAL A 99 -7.37 -9.69 18.68
N LYS A 100 -8.65 -9.50 19.03
CA LYS A 100 -9.34 -10.26 20.06
C LYS A 100 -10.59 -10.90 19.51
N TYR A 101 -10.81 -12.16 19.86
CA TYR A 101 -12.07 -12.86 19.60
C TYR A 101 -12.73 -13.15 20.95
N SER A 102 -13.99 -12.77 21.07
CA SER A 102 -14.83 -13.06 22.25
C SER A 102 -16.14 -13.71 21.81
N HIS A 103 -16.85 -14.38 22.72
CA HIS A 103 -18.18 -14.89 22.42
C HIS A 103 -19.13 -13.72 22.12
N HIS A 104 -19.99 -13.83 21.10
CA HIS A 104 -20.93 -12.76 20.80
C HIS A 104 -22.00 -12.68 21.92
N PRO A 105 -22.32 -11.49 22.46
CA PRO A 105 -23.18 -11.37 23.63
C PRO A 105 -24.62 -11.87 23.44
N THR A 106 -25.11 -11.91 22.20
CA THR A 106 -26.51 -12.27 21.89
C THR A 106 -26.71 -13.26 20.75
N LYS A 107 -25.63 -13.71 20.09
CA LYS A 107 -25.71 -14.55 18.87
C LYS A 107 -24.84 -15.78 19.11
N ASN A 108 -25.44 -16.85 19.60
CA ASN A 108 -24.72 -18.03 20.09
C ASN A 108 -23.76 -18.66 19.07
N ASP A 109 -24.05 -18.54 17.78
CA ASP A 109 -23.23 -19.09 16.70
C ASP A 109 -22.10 -18.16 16.22
N TYR A 110 -21.98 -16.97 16.79
CA TYR A 110 -21.03 -15.96 16.35
C TYR A 110 -20.03 -15.64 17.46
N ALA A 111 -18.80 -15.37 17.05
CA ALA A 111 -17.80 -14.67 17.82
C ALA A 111 -17.80 -13.19 17.42
N ARG A 112 -17.35 -12.34 18.35
CA ARG A 112 -17.05 -10.93 18.09
C ARG A 112 -15.55 -10.77 17.95
N LYS A 113 -15.12 -10.41 16.74
CA LYS A 113 -13.76 -9.97 16.45
C LYS A 113 -13.64 -8.48 16.75
N GLU A 114 -12.61 -8.11 17.50
CA GLU A 114 -12.26 -6.74 17.83
C GLU A 114 -10.80 -6.50 17.48
N LEU A 115 -10.55 -5.43 16.73
CA LEU A 115 -9.23 -4.98 16.35
C LEU A 115 -8.91 -3.70 17.11
N TYR A 116 -7.80 -3.69 17.83
CA TYR A 116 -7.31 -2.56 18.59
C TYR A 116 -6.01 -2.03 17.99
N LEU A 117 -5.86 -0.72 18.00
CA LEU A 117 -4.62 -0.01 17.74
C LEU A 117 -4.32 0.85 18.96
N ASP A 118 -3.19 0.62 19.63
CA ASP A 118 -2.77 1.35 20.84
C ASP A 118 -3.84 1.35 21.94
N GLY A 119 -4.48 0.19 22.12
CA GLY A 119 -5.56 0.01 23.10
C GLY A 119 -6.90 0.61 22.71
N LYS A 120 -6.99 1.39 21.62
CA LYS A 120 -8.24 1.93 21.10
C LYS A 120 -8.89 0.94 20.13
N LEU A 121 -10.18 0.66 20.34
CA LEU A 121 -10.97 -0.16 19.42
C LEU A 121 -11.05 0.56 18.06
N LEU A 122 -10.53 -0.07 17.02
CA LEU A 122 -10.52 0.43 15.65
C LEU A 122 -11.68 -0.15 14.84
N LYS A 123 -11.81 -1.49 14.83
CA LYS A 123 -12.82 -2.22 14.07
C LYS A 123 -13.44 -3.32 14.93
N ARG A 124 -14.73 -3.59 14.69
CA ARG A 124 -15.48 -4.67 15.32
C ARG A 124 -16.32 -5.37 14.27
N LYS A 125 -16.27 -6.70 14.24
CA LYS A 125 -17.03 -7.52 13.29
C LYS A 125 -17.51 -8.80 13.95
N ASP A 126 -18.73 -9.21 13.60
CA ASP A 126 -19.24 -10.53 13.98
C ASP A 126 -18.74 -11.58 12.97
N VAL A 127 -18.18 -12.68 13.48
CA VAL A 127 -17.62 -13.78 12.69
C VAL A 127 -18.29 -15.06 13.14
N TYR A 128 -18.82 -15.84 12.19
CA TYR A 128 -19.39 -17.16 12.51
C TYR A 128 -18.32 -18.03 13.19
N HIS A 129 -18.65 -18.72 14.28
CA HIS A 129 -17.64 -19.35 15.15
C HIS A 129 -16.72 -20.33 14.41
N LYS A 130 -17.21 -21.03 13.37
CA LYS A 130 -16.41 -21.96 12.56
C LYS A 130 -15.35 -21.26 11.71
N ASN A 131 -15.52 -19.97 11.46
CA ASN A 131 -14.59 -19.13 10.70
C ASN A 131 -13.60 -18.40 11.61
N VAL A 132 -13.63 -18.63 12.93
CA VAL A 132 -12.61 -18.10 13.84
C VAL A 132 -11.31 -18.88 13.57
N PRO A 133 -10.21 -18.19 13.24
CA PRO A 133 -8.96 -18.85 12.94
C PRO A 133 -8.35 -19.47 14.19
N LYS A 134 -7.67 -20.60 13.99
CA LYS A 134 -6.95 -21.30 15.08
C LYS A 134 -5.69 -20.56 15.54
N THR A 135 -5.16 -19.68 14.69
CA THR A 135 -3.95 -18.90 14.97
C THR A 135 -4.20 -17.48 14.51
N LEU A 136 -3.98 -16.52 15.40
CA LEU A 136 -4.09 -15.10 15.09
C LEU A 136 -2.80 -14.64 14.44
N GLU A 137 -2.94 -13.85 13.38
CA GLU A 137 -1.82 -13.40 12.58
C GLU A 137 -1.87 -11.88 12.38
N VAL A 138 -0.75 -11.23 12.75
CA VAL A 138 -0.50 -9.82 12.49
C VAL A 138 0.82 -9.71 11.74
N GLN A 139 0.78 -9.25 10.50
CA GLN A 139 1.93 -9.15 9.62
C GLN A 139 2.12 -7.73 9.12
N TYR A 140 3.33 -7.21 9.24
CA TYR A 140 3.72 -5.99 8.54
C TYR A 140 3.77 -6.23 7.03
N LEU A 141 3.19 -5.33 6.23
CA LEU A 141 3.19 -5.41 4.77
C LEU A 141 4.15 -4.39 4.14
N PHE A 142 3.94 -3.09 4.34
CA PHE A 142 4.82 -2.05 3.77
C PHE A 142 4.51 -0.68 4.39
N ASN A 143 5.39 0.30 4.13
CA ASN A 143 5.16 1.69 4.51
C ASN A 143 4.54 2.48 3.35
N ILE A 144 3.68 3.41 3.69
CA ILE A 144 3.15 4.44 2.80
C ILE A 144 3.44 5.79 3.45
N HIS A 145 3.77 6.81 2.66
CA HIS A 145 3.81 8.19 3.13
C HIS A 145 2.89 9.08 2.28
N THR A 146 2.60 10.29 2.76
CA THR A 146 1.81 11.29 2.05
C THR A 146 2.67 12.49 1.68
N HIS A 147 2.38 13.11 0.53
CA HIS A 147 2.93 14.42 0.17
C HIS A 147 1.85 15.49 0.22
N PRO A 148 2.17 16.70 0.72
CA PRO A 148 1.24 17.82 0.70
C PRO A 148 1.01 18.29 -0.74
N LYS A 149 -0.08 19.05 -0.90
CA LYS A 149 -0.30 19.76 -2.14
C LYS A 149 0.62 20.97 -2.23
N HIS A 150 1.03 21.31 -3.44
CA HIS A 150 1.70 22.55 -3.77
C HIS A 150 0.84 23.35 -4.75
N GLU A 151 0.87 24.67 -4.62
CA GLU A 151 0.17 25.58 -5.51
C GLU A 151 1.20 26.32 -6.36
N ARG A 152 0.96 26.38 -7.66
CA ARG A 152 1.74 27.20 -8.59
C ARG A 152 1.22 28.64 -8.57
N GLU A 153 1.98 29.55 -9.16
CA GLU A 153 1.59 30.97 -9.31
C GLU A 153 0.26 31.15 -10.06
N ASP A 154 -0.09 30.21 -10.96
CA ASP A 154 -1.36 30.20 -11.71
C ASP A 154 -2.55 29.61 -10.92
N GLY A 155 -2.34 29.24 -9.66
CA GLY A 155 -3.34 28.59 -8.79
C GLY A 155 -3.56 27.11 -9.08
N SER A 156 -2.82 26.50 -10.01
CA SER A 156 -2.89 25.06 -10.25
C SER A 156 -2.24 24.28 -9.11
N VAL A 157 -2.90 23.19 -8.72
CA VAL A 157 -2.44 22.30 -7.64
C VAL A 157 -1.62 21.16 -8.24
N TYR A 158 -0.46 20.87 -7.65
CA TYR A 158 0.35 19.71 -7.99
C TYR A 158 0.86 19.01 -6.73
N TYR A 159 1.36 17.79 -6.91
CA TYR A 159 1.98 17.00 -5.86
C TYR A 159 3.33 16.51 -6.35
N ASN A 160 4.30 16.45 -5.43
CA ASN A 160 5.58 15.81 -5.74
C ASN A 160 5.39 14.30 -5.84
N PHE A 161 6.08 13.69 -6.79
CA PHE A 161 6.22 12.23 -6.86
C PHE A 161 7.22 11.75 -5.80
N PHE A 162 7.54 10.46 -5.77
CA PHE A 162 8.61 9.93 -4.91
C PHE A 162 9.91 10.72 -5.12
N SER A 163 10.61 10.99 -4.02
CA SER A 163 11.96 11.56 -4.04
C SER A 163 13.01 10.48 -4.29
N ALA A 164 14.25 10.89 -4.60
CA ALA A 164 15.39 10.00 -4.65
C ALA A 164 15.66 9.35 -3.29
N GLN A 165 15.37 10.06 -2.19
CA GLN A 165 15.49 9.53 -0.83
C GLN A 165 14.50 8.38 -0.61
N ASP A 166 13.26 8.48 -1.10
CA ASP A 166 12.26 7.40 -0.99
C ASP A 166 12.72 6.13 -1.71
N ILE A 167 13.26 6.29 -2.92
CA ILE A 167 13.80 5.17 -3.70
C ILE A 167 15.01 4.56 -2.99
N LYS A 168 15.95 5.37 -2.51
CA LYS A 168 17.14 4.90 -1.76
C LYS A 168 16.73 4.17 -0.47
N ALA A 169 15.72 4.65 0.24
CA ALA A 169 15.17 4.01 1.43
C ALA A 169 14.51 2.65 1.09
N LEU A 170 13.75 2.57 -0.01
CA LEU A 170 13.16 1.32 -0.48
C LEU A 170 14.25 0.28 -0.79
N LEU A 171 15.29 0.66 -1.53
CA LEU A 171 16.34 -0.28 -1.98
C LEU A 171 17.27 -0.74 -0.85
N SER A 172 17.60 0.15 0.08
CA SER A 172 18.42 -0.18 1.26
C SER A 172 17.69 -1.04 2.30
N SER A 173 16.36 -1.07 2.24
CA SER A 173 15.55 -1.91 3.12
C SER A 173 15.32 -3.32 2.56
N LYS A 174 14.77 -4.22 3.38
CA LYS A 174 14.20 -5.52 2.93
C LYS A 174 12.74 -5.40 2.46
N ALA A 175 12.20 -4.19 2.35
CA ALA A 175 10.83 -3.99 1.92
C ALA A 175 10.71 -4.33 0.43
N ILE A 176 9.72 -5.15 0.09
CA ILE A 176 9.36 -5.48 -1.30
C ILE A 176 8.49 -4.38 -1.90
N MET A 177 7.74 -3.67 -1.07
CA MET A 177 6.72 -2.72 -1.50
C MET A 177 6.79 -1.44 -0.67
N THR A 178 6.40 -0.32 -1.26
CA THR A 178 6.09 0.95 -0.56
C THR A 178 5.02 1.71 -1.33
N GLY A 179 4.43 2.74 -0.71
CA GLY A 179 3.44 3.58 -1.37
C GLY A 179 3.63 5.07 -1.07
N LEU A 180 2.99 5.87 -1.91
CA LEU A 180 2.87 7.32 -1.76
C LEU A 180 1.41 7.70 -1.98
N VAL A 181 0.90 8.58 -1.13
CA VAL A 181 -0.42 9.19 -1.28
C VAL A 181 -0.29 10.66 -1.60
N THR A 182 -0.75 11.01 -2.78
CA THR A 182 -1.00 12.38 -3.23
C THR A 182 -2.53 12.59 -3.29
N ASP A 183 -3.03 13.28 -4.30
CA ASP A 183 -4.41 13.12 -4.81
C ASP A 183 -4.73 11.69 -5.32
N LYS A 184 -3.75 10.78 -5.33
CA LYS A 184 -3.83 9.39 -5.81
C LYS A 184 -3.02 8.47 -4.92
N LEU A 185 -3.28 7.17 -5.03
CA LEU A 185 -2.38 6.15 -4.49
C LEU A 185 -1.37 5.75 -5.56
N TRP A 186 -0.09 5.85 -5.21
CA TRP A 186 1.02 5.28 -5.96
C TRP A 186 1.63 4.13 -5.17
N LEU A 187 2.00 3.05 -5.85
CA LEU A 187 2.67 1.91 -5.22
C LEU A 187 3.88 1.51 -6.03
N LEU A 188 4.96 1.19 -5.32
CA LEU A 188 6.18 0.64 -5.87
C LEU A 188 6.32 -0.80 -5.39
N ILE A 189 6.58 -1.72 -6.31
CA ILE A 189 6.88 -3.13 -6.01
C ILE A 189 8.24 -3.46 -6.62
N ARG A 190 9.23 -3.75 -5.79
CA ARG A 190 10.55 -4.23 -6.24
C ARG A 190 10.39 -5.54 -6.99
N THR A 191 11.21 -5.74 -8.01
CA THR A 191 11.27 -6.98 -8.78
C THR A 191 12.65 -7.61 -8.67
N ASP A 192 12.79 -8.81 -9.20
CA ASP A 192 14.08 -9.49 -9.40
C ASP A 192 15.07 -8.67 -10.24
N GLN A 193 14.57 -7.75 -11.06
CA GLN A 193 15.38 -6.88 -11.92
C GLN A 193 15.66 -5.50 -11.30
N THR A 194 15.11 -5.20 -10.13
CA THR A 194 15.36 -3.93 -9.46
C THR A 194 16.82 -3.85 -8.99
N PRO A 195 17.56 -2.76 -9.31
CA PRO A 195 18.96 -2.65 -8.92
C PRO A 195 19.11 -2.64 -7.40
N SER A 196 20.25 -3.14 -6.92
CA SER A 196 20.55 -3.20 -5.48
C SER A 196 20.88 -1.84 -4.87
N SER A 197 21.39 -0.89 -5.67
CA SER A 197 21.70 0.49 -5.23
C SER A 197 21.51 1.49 -6.38
N VAL A 198 21.34 2.76 -6.01
CA VAL A 198 21.12 3.92 -6.91
C VAL A 198 21.79 5.16 -6.32
N ASP A 199 23.09 5.07 -6.03
CA ASP A 199 23.79 6.03 -5.17
C ASP A 199 23.76 7.47 -5.74
N ASP A 200 23.89 7.60 -7.07
CA ASP A 200 23.88 8.89 -7.79
C ASP A 200 22.47 9.37 -8.19
N LEU A 201 21.40 8.70 -7.73
CA LEU A 201 20.04 9.12 -8.07
C LEU A 201 19.69 10.47 -7.43
N THR A 202 19.16 11.36 -8.27
CA THR A 202 18.68 12.71 -7.92
C THR A 202 17.18 12.85 -8.15
N ASP A 203 16.52 13.77 -7.45
CA ASP A 203 15.06 13.94 -7.51
C ASP A 203 14.54 14.24 -8.93
N THR A 204 15.32 14.99 -9.73
CA THR A 204 14.95 15.34 -11.11
C THR A 204 14.86 14.13 -12.04
N GLN A 205 15.52 13.02 -11.69
CA GLN A 205 15.48 11.78 -12.44
C GLN A 205 14.29 10.89 -12.03
N VAL A 206 13.73 11.08 -10.83
CA VAL A 206 12.67 10.23 -10.30
C VAL A 206 11.34 10.58 -10.96
N THR A 207 11.15 10.02 -12.14
CA THR A 207 9.91 10.09 -12.89
C THR A 207 9.23 8.73 -12.92
N PRO A 208 7.90 8.68 -13.15
CA PRO A 208 7.19 7.43 -13.35
C PRO A 208 7.83 6.53 -14.43
N ASP A 209 8.30 7.12 -15.53
CA ASP A 209 9.03 6.41 -16.60
C ASP A 209 10.34 5.81 -16.12
N TYR A 210 11.14 6.59 -15.40
CA TYR A 210 12.43 6.13 -14.90
C TYR A 210 12.27 5.00 -13.89
N VAL A 211 11.32 5.11 -12.97
CA VAL A 211 11.03 4.08 -11.96
C VAL A 211 10.63 2.75 -12.63
N GLU A 212 9.72 2.80 -13.61
CA GLU A 212 9.22 1.57 -14.25
C GLU A 212 10.22 0.97 -15.24
N ASN A 213 10.83 1.79 -16.09
CA ASN A 213 11.63 1.32 -17.22
C ASN A 213 13.12 1.20 -16.91
N THR A 214 13.67 2.08 -16.08
CA THR A 214 15.10 2.07 -15.72
C THR A 214 15.34 1.27 -14.45
N LEU A 215 14.59 1.55 -13.38
CA LEU A 215 14.74 0.83 -12.10
C LEU A 215 14.02 -0.52 -12.09
N LYS A 216 13.25 -0.84 -13.13
CA LYS A 216 12.48 -2.10 -13.24
C LYS A 216 11.58 -2.35 -12.02
N ILE A 217 11.07 -1.28 -11.42
CA ILE A 217 10.15 -1.35 -10.28
C ILE A 217 8.73 -1.39 -10.83
N GLY A 218 7.90 -2.29 -10.32
CA GLY A 218 6.48 -2.30 -10.60
C GLY A 218 5.81 -1.04 -10.06
N LEU A 219 5.43 -0.12 -10.95
CA LEU A 219 4.74 1.12 -10.60
C LEU A 219 3.24 0.97 -10.81
N TYR A 220 2.46 1.29 -9.78
CA TYR A 220 0.99 1.29 -9.84
C TYR A 220 0.44 2.65 -9.48
N LYS A 221 -0.71 2.98 -10.08
CA LYS A 221 -1.46 4.20 -9.84
C LYS A 221 -2.94 3.87 -9.65
N ALA A 222 -3.58 4.48 -8.65
CA ALA A 222 -5.01 4.39 -8.43
C ALA A 222 -5.60 5.75 -8.08
N ASP A 223 -6.74 6.08 -8.67
CA ASP A 223 -7.63 7.06 -8.06
C ASP A 223 -8.32 6.44 -6.83
N PHE A 224 -8.71 7.27 -5.87
CA PHE A 224 -9.37 6.80 -4.66
C PHE A 224 -10.62 5.97 -4.98
N ASN A 225 -10.80 4.87 -4.25
CA ASN A 225 -11.87 3.88 -4.45
C ASN A 225 -11.85 3.15 -5.81
N LYS A 226 -10.77 3.28 -6.60
CA LYS A 226 -10.59 2.55 -7.86
C LYS A 226 -9.52 1.47 -7.73
N LYS A 227 -9.39 0.64 -8.76
CA LYS A 227 -8.28 -0.32 -8.85
C LYS A 227 -6.96 0.41 -9.06
N ALA A 228 -5.89 -0.11 -8.49
CA ALA A 228 -4.54 0.33 -8.83
C ALA A 228 -4.09 -0.39 -10.10
N PHE A 229 -3.79 0.34 -11.16
CA PHE A 229 -3.33 -0.22 -12.43
C PHE A 229 -1.82 -0.05 -12.56
N ARG A 230 -1.17 -1.03 -13.19
CA ARG A 230 0.24 -0.90 -13.57
C ARG A 230 0.39 0.28 -14.52
N PHE A 231 1.34 1.17 -14.24
CA PHE A 231 1.46 2.46 -14.90
C PHE A 231 1.69 2.35 -16.41
N SER A 232 2.44 1.35 -16.86
CA SER A 232 2.63 1.04 -18.29
C SER A 232 1.33 0.79 -19.05
N LEU A 233 0.25 0.39 -18.37
CA LEU A 233 -1.06 0.14 -19.00
C LEU A 233 -1.89 1.42 -19.15
N LEU A 234 -1.55 2.50 -18.43
CA LEU A 234 -2.26 3.78 -18.46
C LEU A 234 -1.73 4.74 -19.54
N LYS A 235 -0.58 4.40 -20.14
CA LYS A 235 0.09 5.19 -21.18
C LYS A 235 -0.37 4.87 -22.60
N LYS A 236 -1.28 3.92 -22.76
CA LYS A 236 -1.75 3.42 -24.05
C LYS A 236 -3.06 4.06 -24.47
#